data_AF-A0A4R8H197-F1
#
_entry.id   AF-A0A4R8H197-F1
#
_cell.length_a   1.000
_cell.length_b   1.000
_cell.length_c   1.000
_cell.angle_alpha   90.00
_cell.angle_beta   90.00
_cell.angle_gamma   90.00
#
_symmetry.space_group_name_H-M   'P 1'
#
loop_
_entity.id
_entity.type
_entity.pdbx_description
1 polymer ?
#
loop_
_entity_poly.entity_id
_entity_poly.type
_entity_poly.pdbx_seq_one_letter_code
_entity_poly.pdbx_strand_id
1 'polypeptide(L)' 'MELRYIILLLIISFVIGYFWGRYIGKKDGIKEAKAVAPLILRRKSLEQGICLLCNDELEYKSIKKEKNI' A
#
# COMPACT_ATOMS: atom_id res chain seq x y z
N MET A 1 13.47 -41.41 18.28
CA MET A 1 13.43 -40.07 18.95
C MET A 1 14.01 -38.98 18.06
N GLU A 2 15.04 -39.28 17.28
CA GLU A 2 15.65 -38.38 16.27
C GLU A 2 14.67 -37.66 15.33
N LEU A 3 13.73 -38.40 14.71
CA LEU A 3 12.80 -37.81 13.73
C LEU A 3 11.94 -36.70 14.32
N ARG A 4 11.55 -36.82 15.61
CA ARG A 4 10.74 -35.82 16.30
C ARG A 4 11.51 -34.50 16.46
N TYR A 5 12.80 -34.57 16.77
CA TYR A 5 13.66 -33.39 16.89
C TYR A 5 13.91 -32.72 15.53
N ILE A 6 14.12 -33.51 14.47
CA ILE A 6 14.29 -32.98 13.11
C ILE A 6 13.04 -32.21 12.67
N ILE A 7 11.85 -32.78 12.89
CA ILE A 7 10.58 -32.15 12.54
C ILE A 7 10.39 -30.85 13.34
N LEU A 8 10.70 -30.85 14.65
CA LEU A 8 10.62 -29.65 15.47
C LEU A 8 11.55 -28.53 14.96
N LEU A 9 12.79 -28.86 14.61
CA LEU A 9 13.74 -27.87 14.06
C LEU A 9 13.27 -27.30 12.72
N LEU A 10 12.70 -28.12 11.84
CA LEU A 10 12.13 -27.67 10.58
C LEU A 10 10.99 -26.67 10.80
N ILE A 11 10.06 -26.99 11.70
CA ILE A 11 8.94 -26.09 12.03
C ILE A 11 9.46 -24.78 12.59
N ILE A 12 10.42 -24.82 13.53
CA ILE A 12 11.02 -23.63 14.12
C ILE A 12 11.69 -22.77 13.05
N SER A 13 12.51 -23.38 12.18
CA SER A 13 13.16 -22.66 11.08
C SER A 13 12.15 -22.04 10.11
N PHE A 14 11.05 -22.73 9.81
CA PHE A 14 10.01 -22.23 8.92
C PHE A 14 9.27 -21.05 9.54
N VAL A 15 8.93 -21.12 10.83
CA VAL A 15 8.26 -20.02 11.55
C VAL A 15 9.17 -18.80 11.61
N ILE A 16 10.45 -18.97 11.96
CA ILE A 16 11.41 -17.87 12.02
C ILE A 16 11.56 -17.22 10.63
N GLY A 17 11.73 -18.02 9.58
CA GLY A 17 11.82 -17.52 8.21
C GLY A 17 10.57 -16.76 7.76
N TYR A 18 9.38 -17.28 8.09
CA TYR A 18 8.11 -16.63 7.79
C TYR A 18 7.97 -15.26 8.48
N PHE A 19 8.27 -15.20 9.78
CA PHE A 19 8.19 -13.94 10.54
C PHE A 19 9.17 -12.90 10.00
N TRP A 20 10.41 -13.32 9.69
CA TRP A 20 11.43 -12.42 9.17
C TRP A 20 11.05 -11.88 7.80
N GLY A 21 10.62 -12.76 6.90
CA GLY A 21 10.14 -12.39 5.56
C GLY A 21 8.92 -11.48 5.61
N ARG A 22 7.95 -11.78 6.49
CA ARG A 22 6.74 -10.96 6.70
C ARG A 22 7.11 -9.56 7.21
N TYR A 23 8.06 -9.46 8.13
CA TYR A 23 8.47 -8.18 8.73
C TYR A 23 9.21 -7.29 7.72
N ILE A 24 10.15 -7.87 6.96
CA ILE A 24 10.88 -7.16 5.91
C ILE A 24 9.91 -6.73 4.80
N GLY A 25 9.13 -7.66 4.26
CA GLY A 25 8.17 -7.36 3.19
C GLY A 25 7.11 -6.33 3.59
N LYS A 26 6.69 -6.30 4.87
CA LYS A 26 5.78 -5.25 5.36
C LYS A 26 6.48 -3.88 5.41
N LYS A 27 7.77 -3.81 5.79
CA LYS A 27 8.50 -2.54 5.80
C LYS A 27 8.73 -2.00 4.39
N ASP A 28 9.16 -2.86 3.47
CA ASP A 28 9.42 -2.46 2.08
C ASP A 28 8.12 -2.08 1.37
N GLY A 29 7.07 -2.89 1.51
CA GLY A 29 5.75 -2.58 0.95
C GLY A 29 5.14 -1.29 1.52
N ILE A 30 5.33 -0.98 2.81
CA ILE A 30 4.90 0.30 3.38
C ILE A 30 5.70 1.47 2.82
N LYS A 31 7.01 1.30 2.60
CA LYS A 31 7.87 2.35 2.05
C LYS A 31 7.48 2.70 0.62
N GLU A 32 7.22 1.69 -0.21
CA GLU A 32 6.74 1.88 -1.58
C GLU A 32 5.32 2.44 -1.60
N ALA A 33 4.43 1.88 -0.77
CA ALA A 33 3.06 2.36 -0.66
C ALA A 33 2.98 3.82 -0.18
N LYS A 34 3.89 4.29 0.68
CA LYS A 34 3.91 5.71 1.09
C LYS A 34 4.14 6.67 -0.08
N ALA A 35 4.93 6.28 -1.07
CA ALA A 35 5.15 7.11 -2.26
C ALA A 35 3.96 7.03 -3.21
N VAL A 36 3.40 5.83 -3.42
CA VAL A 36 2.38 5.59 -4.46
C VAL A 36 0.94 5.85 -3.97
N ALA A 37 0.64 5.56 -2.71
CA ALA A 37 -0.69 5.75 -2.12
C ALA A 37 -1.24 7.17 -2.29
N PRO A 38 -0.51 8.27 -2.00
CA PRO A 38 -1.05 9.63 -2.17
C PRO A 38 -1.41 9.94 -3.63
N LEU A 39 -0.66 9.40 -4.60
CA LEU A 39 -0.94 9.56 -6.03
C LEU A 39 -2.22 8.81 -6.43
N ILE A 40 -2.38 7.57 -5.98
CA ILE A 40 -3.59 6.76 -6.23
C ILE A 40 -4.80 7.41 -5.58
N LEU A 41 -4.68 7.84 -4.31
CA LEU A 41 -5.74 8.53 -3.59
C LEU A 41 -6.18 9.79 -4.34
N ARG A 42 -5.22 10.62 -4.77
CA ARG A 42 -5.52 11.85 -5.52
C ARG A 42 -6.23 11.56 -6.86
N ARG A 43 -5.79 10.54 -7.60
CA ARG A 43 -6.46 10.08 -8.84
C ARG A 43 -7.90 9.67 -8.57
N LYS A 44 -8.11 8.79 -7.59
CA LYS A 44 -9.43 8.29 -7.23
C LYS A 44 -10.38 9.41 -6.80
N SER A 45 -9.89 10.38 -6.05
CA SER A 45 -10.68 11.52 -5.59
C SER A 45 -11.04 12.48 -6.73
N LEU A 46 -10.13 12.71 -7.67
CA LEU A 46 -10.43 13.46 -8.89
C LEU A 46 -11.49 12.76 -9.75
N GLU A 47 -11.44 11.43 -9.88
CA GLU A 47 -12.46 10.63 -10.59
C GLU A 47 -13.83 10.70 -9.91
N GLN A 48 -13.84 10.79 -8.58
CA GLN A 48 -15.06 10.98 -7.80
C GLN A 48 -15.56 12.44 -7.79
N GLY A 49 -14.76 13.39 -8.30
CA GLY A 49 -15.07 14.80 -8.24
C GLY A 49 -15.02 15.37 -6.82
N ILE A 50 -14.20 14.81 -5.93
CA ILE A 50 -14.13 15.22 -4.52
C ILE A 50 -12.69 15.56 -4.16
N CYS A 51 -12.48 16.62 -3.39
CA CYS A 51 -11.19 16.97 -2.81
C CYS A 51 -11.02 16.33 -1.44
N LEU A 52 -10.10 15.37 -1.26
CA LEU A 52 -9.85 14.74 0.07
C LEU A 52 -9.29 15.70 1.14
N LEU A 53 -8.66 16.82 0.73
CA LEU A 53 -8.09 17.78 1.68
C LEU A 53 -9.13 18.77 2.20
N CYS A 54 -10.02 19.19 1.31
CA CYS A 54 -11.02 20.22 1.57
C CYS A 54 -12.42 19.65 1.78
N ASN A 55 -12.60 18.34 1.57
CA ASN A 55 -13.87 17.61 1.63
C ASN A 55 -15.00 18.30 0.83
N ASP A 56 -14.61 19.00 -0.22
CA ASP A 56 -15.48 19.77 -1.09
C ASP A 56 -15.70 18.98 -2.38
N GLU A 57 -16.95 18.94 -2.84
CA GLU A 57 -17.28 18.37 -4.15
C GLU A 57 -16.81 19.34 -5.23
N LEU A 58 -15.77 18.95 -5.96
CA LEU A 58 -15.25 19.69 -7.08
C LEU A 58 -16.27 19.66 -8.22
N GLU A 59 -17.12 20.69 -8.30
CA GLU A 59 -17.93 20.96 -9.48
C GLU A 59 -16.96 21.16 -10.67
N TYR A 60 -16.84 20.15 -11.53
CA TYR A 60 -15.92 20.01 -12.69
C TYR A 60 -16.04 21.13 -13.77
N LYS A 61 -16.70 22.25 -13.48
CA LYS A 61 -17.06 23.28 -14.45
C LYS A 61 -15.93 24.22 -14.87
N SER A 62 -14.73 24.20 -14.25
CA SER A 62 -13.72 25.26 -14.45
C SER A 62 -12.39 24.83 -15.11
N ILE A 63 -12.02 23.54 -15.17
CA ILE A 63 -10.66 23.15 -15.63
C ILE A 63 -10.56 22.96 -17.17
N LYS A 64 -11.67 23.02 -17.92
CA LYS A 64 -11.60 23.04 -19.40
C LYS A 64 -11.20 24.41 -19.97
N LYS A 65 -11.12 25.46 -19.15
CA LYS A 65 -10.86 26.84 -19.59
C LYS A 65 -9.36 27.16 -19.81
N GLU A 66 -8.44 26.37 -19.24
CA GLU A 66 -6.98 26.59 -19.34
C GLU A 66 -6.28 25.74 -20.41
N LYS A 67 -7.05 25.07 -21.29
CA LYS A 67 -6.50 24.34 -22.46
C LYS A 67 -6.89 24.95 -23.81
N ASN A 68 -7.44 26.17 -23.81
CA ASN A 68 -7.90 26.88 -25.00
C ASN A 68 -7.46 28.36 -24.95
N ILE A 69 -6.15 28.58 -24.76
CA ILE A 69 -5.45 29.82 -25.13
C ILE A 69 -4.14 29.43 -25.81
#